data_AF-A0A1V4XLV7-F1
#
_entry.id   AF-A0A1V4XLV7-F1
#
_cell.length_a   1.000
_cell.length_b   1.000
_cell.length_c   1.000
_cell.angle_alpha   90.00
_cell.angle_beta   90.00
_cell.angle_gamma   90.00
#
_symmetry.space_group_name_H-M   'P 1'
#
loop_
_entity.id
_entity.type
_entity.pdbx_description
1 polymer ?
#
loop_
_entity_poly.entity_id
_entity_poly.type
_entity_poly.pdbx_seq_one_letter_code
_entity_poly.pdbx_strand_id
1 'polypeptide(L)'
;MQILPPADNLLRTAVHILIGSGPGPSDPGIAECLREIFPDTCWRLALHEAVTAHAAVSLVRSVPVHLAILLLDRVDCTPPDARAFAPASPLGLLRILRSAWNVPVVAVAGRLVEAGREKDVLDSGADCVLRHARGLRSIRYRIEAMTSVFYSRNRLEIAADVPAYVKNQLRRWDSVAAVAFESFRRYGRVVMGIEADAADPGGAKFTAISANPFGGWPDRVTRQMALSYDPECEVLVRFTDLGGRVRTERLRTGPEGNTPRKAHKIGLLNDTLRAVRVERRMAPVG
;
A
#
# COMPACT_ATOMS: atom_id res chain seq x y z
N MET A 1 9.84 -31.64 9.59
CA MET A 1 8.98 -31.48 8.41
C MET A 1 8.14 -30.22 8.61
N GLN A 2 8.35 -29.17 7.81
CA GLN A 2 7.43 -28.02 7.81
C GLN A 2 6.13 -28.46 7.15
N ILE A 3 5.03 -28.39 7.90
CA ILE A 3 3.69 -28.64 7.38
C ILE A 3 3.40 -27.51 6.39
N LEU A 4 3.45 -27.83 5.09
CA LEU A 4 3.01 -26.90 4.05
C LEU A 4 1.52 -26.60 4.31
N PRO A 5 1.12 -25.32 4.41
CA PRO A 5 -0.30 -24.99 4.52
C PRO A 5 -1.03 -25.53 3.28
N PRO A 6 -2.30 -25.97 3.43
CA PRO A 6 -3.06 -26.51 2.31
C PRO A 6 -3.06 -25.53 1.13
N ALA A 7 -2.95 -26.05 -0.09
CA ALA A 7 -2.75 -25.24 -1.30
C ALA A 7 -3.79 -24.10 -1.46
N ASP A 8 -5.02 -24.31 -0.99
CA ASP A 8 -6.10 -23.32 -0.96
C ASP A 8 -5.78 -22.07 -0.12
N ASN A 9 -4.94 -22.19 0.92
CA ASN A 9 -4.52 -21.06 1.75
C ASN A 9 -3.47 -20.18 1.08
N LEU A 10 -2.75 -20.69 0.08
CA LEU A 10 -1.72 -19.95 -0.66
C LEU A 10 -2.31 -19.06 -1.76
N LEU A 11 -3.55 -19.34 -2.19
CA LEU A 11 -4.29 -18.55 -3.18
C LEU A 11 -4.98 -17.32 -2.57
N ARG A 12 -5.14 -17.26 -1.24
CA ARG A 12 -5.78 -16.15 -0.53
C ARG A 12 -4.82 -14.98 -0.35
N THR A 13 -5.34 -13.76 -0.50
CA THR A 13 -4.56 -12.54 -0.30
C THR A 13 -4.08 -12.45 1.14
N ALA A 14 -2.78 -12.23 1.33
CA ALA A 14 -2.17 -12.11 2.65
C ALA A 14 -2.29 -10.68 3.18
N VAL A 15 -2.84 -10.54 4.39
CA VAL A 15 -2.92 -9.26 5.10
C VAL A 15 -2.12 -9.37 6.39
N HIS A 16 -1.04 -8.62 6.44
CA HIS A 16 -0.16 -8.53 7.59
C HIS A 16 -0.46 -7.25 8.38
N ILE A 17 -0.88 -7.41 9.63
CA ILE A 17 -1.22 -6.29 10.52
C ILE A 17 -0.23 -6.28 11.68
N LEU A 18 0.40 -5.13 11.90
CA LEU A 18 1.22 -4.88 13.07
C LEU A 18 0.32 -4.38 14.22
N ILE A 19 0.47 -4.97 15.39
CA ILE A 19 -0.15 -4.53 16.63
C ILE A 19 0.97 -4.09 17.59
N GLY A 20 1.11 -2.79 17.81
CA GLY A 20 2.03 -2.23 18.79
C GLY A 20 1.33 -2.09 20.14
N SER A 21 1.47 -3.09 21.01
CA SER A 21 0.68 -3.18 22.25
C SER A 21 1.48 -3.11 23.54
N GLY A 22 2.81 -3.05 23.50
CA GLY A 22 3.60 -3.16 24.73
C GLY A 22 3.58 -4.56 25.35
N PRO A 23 4.16 -4.74 26.55
CA PRO A 23 4.16 -6.02 27.25
C PRO A 23 2.75 -6.44 27.68
N GLY A 24 2.47 -7.75 27.62
CA GLY A 24 1.17 -8.37 27.93
C GLY A 24 0.30 -8.63 26.69
N PRO A 25 -0.75 -9.46 26.81
CA PRO A 25 -1.58 -9.84 25.67
C PRO A 25 -2.23 -8.59 25.03
N SER A 26 -2.33 -8.61 23.71
CA SER A 26 -3.17 -7.66 22.99
C SER A 26 -4.64 -7.83 23.41
N ASP A 27 -5.43 -6.76 23.33
CA ASP A 27 -6.86 -6.82 23.67
C ASP A 27 -7.54 -7.84 22.72
N PRO A 28 -8.15 -8.92 23.23
CA PRO A 28 -8.76 -9.95 22.40
C PRO A 28 -9.83 -9.41 21.45
N GLY A 29 -10.45 -8.26 21.78
CA GLY A 29 -11.39 -7.58 20.90
C GLY A 29 -10.76 -7.03 19.60
N ILE A 30 -9.45 -6.76 19.57
CA ILE A 30 -8.74 -6.35 18.35
C ILE A 30 -8.68 -7.53 17.38
N ALA A 31 -8.22 -8.69 17.85
CA ALA A 31 -8.09 -9.88 17.02
C ALA A 31 -9.45 -10.35 16.48
N GLU A 32 -10.49 -10.32 17.32
CA GLU A 32 -11.87 -10.64 16.89
C GLU A 32 -12.36 -9.67 15.81
N CYS A 33 -12.23 -8.36 16.02
CA CYS A 33 -12.62 -7.35 15.03
C CYS A 33 -11.85 -7.52 13.71
N LEU A 34 -10.55 -7.84 13.75
CA LEU A 34 -9.77 -8.04 12.53
C LEU A 34 -10.16 -9.33 11.79
N ARG A 35 -10.58 -10.38 12.49
CA ARG A 35 -11.14 -11.59 11.84
C ARG A 35 -12.52 -11.33 11.23
N GLU A 36 -13.33 -10.45 11.82
CA GLU A 36 -14.59 -9.99 11.21
C GLU A 36 -14.33 -9.22 9.90
N ILE A 37 -13.28 -8.38 9.88
CA ILE A 37 -12.90 -7.57 8.72
C ILE A 37 -12.21 -8.40 7.63
N PHE A 38 -11.34 -9.33 8.02
CA PHE A 38 -10.57 -10.20 7.14
C PHE A 38 -10.93 -11.67 7.42
N PRO A 39 -12.13 -12.12 7.00
CA PRO A 39 -12.54 -13.49 7.25
C PRO A 39 -11.62 -14.48 6.55
N ASP A 40 -11.29 -15.58 7.24
CA ASP A 40 -10.36 -16.61 6.75
C ASP A 40 -10.81 -17.24 5.43
N THR A 41 -12.11 -17.18 5.12
CA THR A 41 -12.67 -17.63 3.83
C THR A 41 -12.10 -16.89 2.63
N CYS A 42 -11.69 -15.63 2.80
CA CYS A 42 -11.24 -14.75 1.73
C CYS A 42 -9.77 -14.30 1.89
N TRP A 43 -9.25 -14.31 3.11
CA TRP A 43 -7.97 -13.70 3.44
C TRP A 43 -7.06 -14.65 4.22
N ARG A 44 -5.76 -14.41 4.11
CA ARG A 44 -4.75 -14.98 5.01
C ARG A 44 -4.28 -13.88 5.95
N LEU A 45 -4.96 -13.73 7.09
CA LEU A 45 -4.64 -12.73 8.10
C LEU A 45 -3.44 -13.19 8.95
N ALA A 46 -2.40 -12.36 9.01
CA ALA A 46 -1.25 -12.54 9.88
C ALA A 46 -1.17 -11.34 10.84
N LEU A 47 -1.38 -11.60 12.12
CA LEU A 47 -1.23 -10.61 13.19
C LEU A 47 0.17 -10.70 13.76
N HIS A 48 0.87 -9.58 13.80
CA HIS A 48 2.24 -9.48 14.31
C HIS A 48 2.24 -8.52 15.49
N GLU A 49 2.57 -9.02 16.67
CA GLU A 49 2.66 -8.18 17.87
C GLU A 49 4.08 -7.65 18.05
N ALA A 50 4.20 -6.34 18.23
CA ALA A 50 5.45 -5.70 18.61
C ALA A 50 5.33 -5.10 20.01
N VAL A 51 6.10 -5.66 20.93
CA VAL A 51 6.18 -5.21 22.32
C VAL A 51 6.94 -3.88 22.42
N THR A 52 7.96 -3.68 21.59
CA THR A 52 8.78 -2.46 21.57
C THR A 52 8.71 -1.75 20.23
N ALA A 53 8.99 -0.44 20.22
CA ALA A 53 9.09 0.37 19.02
C ALA A 53 10.22 -0.13 18.10
N HIS A 54 11.31 -0.64 18.66
CA HIS A 54 12.37 -1.30 17.88
C HIS A 54 11.87 -2.57 17.20
N ALA A 55 11.13 -3.43 17.90
CA ALA A 55 10.54 -4.64 17.31
C ALA A 55 9.57 -4.30 16.17
N ALA A 56 8.76 -3.24 16.33
CA ALA A 56 7.87 -2.75 15.28
C ALA A 56 8.66 -2.34 14.03
N VAL A 57 9.75 -1.59 14.19
CA VAL A 57 10.63 -1.15 13.10
C VAL A 57 11.32 -2.35 12.43
N SER A 58 11.84 -3.29 13.21
CA SER A 58 12.48 -4.50 12.69
C SER A 58 11.51 -5.41 11.93
N LEU A 59 10.26 -5.49 12.38
CA LEU A 59 9.20 -6.23 11.72
C LEU A 59 8.83 -5.60 10.38
N VAL A 60 8.57 -4.28 10.31
CA VAL A 60 8.17 -3.64 9.05
C VAL A 60 9.27 -3.65 7.99
N ARG A 61 10.53 -3.89 8.39
CA ARG A 61 11.66 -4.11 7.48
C ARG A 61 11.65 -5.52 6.86
N SER A 62 11.15 -6.53 7.58
CA SER A 62 11.18 -7.93 7.16
C SER A 62 9.84 -8.43 6.61
N VAL A 63 8.74 -7.76 6.98
CA VAL A 63 7.38 -8.14 6.64
C VAL A 63 6.67 -6.95 5.99
N PRO A 64 5.97 -7.14 4.86
CA PRO A 64 5.17 -6.09 4.23
C PRO A 64 3.92 -5.84 5.08
N VAL A 65 4.00 -4.93 6.04
CA VAL A 65 2.87 -4.57 6.91
C VAL A 65 1.89 -3.67 6.14
N HIS A 66 0.59 -3.99 6.22
CA HIS A 66 -0.49 -3.30 5.49
C HIS A 66 -1.28 -2.33 6.37
N LEU A 67 -1.20 -2.51 7.68
CA LEU A 67 -1.83 -1.66 8.68
C LEU A 67 -1.06 -1.80 9.99
N ALA A 68 -0.86 -0.68 10.67
CA ALA A 68 -0.41 -0.67 12.05
C ALA A 68 -1.56 -0.22 12.97
N ILE A 69 -1.82 -0.99 14.02
CA ILE A 69 -2.68 -0.58 15.13
C ILE A 69 -1.76 -0.36 16.32
N LEU A 70 -1.62 0.90 16.75
CA LEU A 70 -0.71 1.27 17.84
C LEU A 70 -1.49 1.67 19.09
N LEU A 71 -1.30 0.94 20.18
CA LEU A 71 -1.78 1.32 21.50
C LEU A 71 -0.76 2.29 22.12
N LEU A 72 -0.92 3.58 21.85
CA LEU A 72 0.11 4.59 22.13
C LEU A 72 0.55 4.63 23.60
N ASP A 73 -0.38 4.37 24.53
CA ASP A 73 -0.12 4.34 25.97
C ASP A 73 0.74 3.15 26.41
N ARG A 74 0.90 2.14 25.55
CA ARG A 74 1.58 0.88 25.88
C ARG A 74 2.86 0.65 25.09
N VAL A 75 3.08 1.35 23.97
CA VAL A 75 4.27 1.12 23.14
C VAL A 75 5.54 1.50 23.90
N ASP A 76 6.38 0.50 24.17
CA ASP A 76 7.67 0.71 24.80
C ASP A 76 8.68 1.28 23.79
N CYS A 77 9.14 2.50 24.05
CA CYS A 77 10.12 3.22 23.23
C CYS A 77 11.52 3.20 23.83
N THR A 78 11.73 2.42 24.89
CA THR A 78 13.04 2.25 25.50
C THR A 78 13.97 1.58 24.48
N PRO A 79 15.13 2.18 24.17
CA PRO A 79 16.05 1.59 23.21
C PRO A 79 16.60 0.27 23.76
N PRO A 80 16.72 -0.78 22.93
CA PRO A 80 17.17 -2.10 23.38
C PRO A 80 18.62 -2.12 23.87
N ASP A 81 19.46 -1.22 23.36
CA ASP A 81 20.79 -0.92 23.88
C ASP A 81 21.12 0.57 23.68
N ALA A 82 22.17 1.07 24.34
CA ALA A 82 22.55 2.49 24.29
C ALA A 82 22.98 3.00 22.90
N ARG A 83 23.12 2.10 21.90
CA ARG A 83 23.61 2.41 20.55
C ARG A 83 22.53 2.22 19.47
N ALA A 84 21.39 1.63 19.82
CA ALA A 84 20.32 1.33 18.89
C ALA A 84 19.51 2.59 18.56
N PHE A 85 19.33 2.82 17.25
CA PHE A 85 18.33 3.77 16.77
C PHE A 85 16.94 3.17 16.97
N ALA A 86 16.26 3.60 18.03
CA ALA A 86 14.85 3.32 18.29
C ALA A 86 14.06 4.65 18.26
N PRO A 87 12.77 4.61 17.87
CA PRO A 87 11.91 5.78 18.01
C PRO A 87 11.88 6.21 19.48
N ALA A 88 12.19 7.47 19.76
CA ALA A 88 12.23 7.99 21.13
C ALA A 88 10.83 8.19 21.76
N SER A 89 9.76 8.03 20.97
CA SER A 89 8.37 8.16 21.44
C SER A 89 7.39 7.41 20.52
N PRO A 90 6.16 7.11 20.99
CA PRO A 90 5.12 6.50 20.17
C PRO A 90 4.75 7.35 18.94
N LEU A 91 4.73 8.69 19.09
CA LEU A 91 4.54 9.60 17.95
C LEU A 91 5.72 9.56 16.97
N GLY A 92 6.94 9.41 17.48
CA GLY A 92 8.13 9.18 16.66
C GLY A 92 8.02 7.88 15.85
N LEU A 93 7.55 6.79 16.46
CA LEU A 93 7.28 5.53 15.75
C LEU A 93 6.25 5.74 14.64
N LEU A 94 5.16 6.46 14.95
CA LEU A 94 4.11 6.82 13.99
C LEU A 94 4.67 7.53 12.75
N ARG A 95 5.48 8.58 12.99
CA ARG A 95 6.14 9.34 11.92
C ARG A 95 7.04 8.45 11.08
N ILE A 96 7.79 7.54 11.69
CA ILE A 96 8.70 6.64 10.96
C ILE A 96 7.89 5.64 10.14
N LEU A 97 6.89 4.97 10.71
CA LEU A 97 6.02 4.03 9.99
C LEU A 97 5.37 4.69 8.77
N ARG A 98 4.90 5.93 8.94
CA ARG A 98 4.29 6.68 7.85
C ARG A 98 5.30 7.19 6.82
N SER A 99 6.41 7.79 7.24
CA SER A 99 7.35 8.43 6.32
C SER A 99 8.31 7.47 5.62
N ALA A 100 8.74 6.41 6.31
CA ALA A 100 9.71 5.46 5.77
C ALA A 100 9.05 4.30 5.02
N TRP A 101 7.86 3.84 5.47
CA TRP A 101 7.18 2.67 4.90
C TRP A 101 5.77 2.95 4.38
N ASN A 102 5.25 4.18 4.56
CA ASN A 102 3.89 4.55 4.17
C ASN A 102 2.81 3.59 4.69
N VAL A 103 3.01 3.06 5.89
CA VAL A 103 2.05 2.16 6.55
C VAL A 103 0.93 3.01 7.15
N PRO A 104 -0.35 2.73 6.83
CA PRO A 104 -1.49 3.35 7.49
C PRO A 104 -1.51 2.99 8.97
N VAL A 105 -1.85 3.97 9.80
CA VAL A 105 -1.82 3.82 11.24
C VAL A 105 -3.17 4.17 11.85
N VAL A 106 -3.73 3.22 12.60
CA VAL A 106 -4.79 3.48 13.58
C VAL A 106 -4.13 3.62 14.95
N ALA A 107 -4.18 4.83 15.50
CA ALA A 107 -3.66 5.12 16.83
C ALA A 107 -4.78 4.96 17.87
N VAL A 108 -4.59 4.08 18.84
CA VAL A 108 -5.45 3.97 20.02
C VAL A 108 -4.75 4.73 21.14
N ALA A 109 -5.23 5.93 21.40
CA ALA A 109 -4.59 6.91 22.27
C ALA A 109 -5.07 6.84 23.73
N GLY A 110 -6.00 5.93 24.08
CA GLY A 110 -6.37 5.67 25.47
C GLY A 110 -6.73 6.92 26.26
N ARG A 111 -5.97 7.19 27.35
CA ARG A 111 -6.15 8.36 28.23
C ARG A 111 -5.46 9.63 27.70
N LEU A 112 -4.66 9.54 26.63
CA LEU A 112 -3.98 10.69 26.03
C LEU A 112 -4.90 11.59 25.19
N VAL A 113 -6.18 11.26 25.01
CA VAL A 113 -7.15 12.06 24.23
C VAL A 113 -7.77 13.18 25.09
N GLU A 114 -6.93 14.10 25.54
CA GLU A 114 -7.39 15.47 25.85
C GLU A 114 -7.50 16.25 24.53
N ALA A 115 -8.41 17.22 24.45
CA ALA A 115 -8.85 17.88 23.21
C ALA A 115 -7.75 18.64 22.40
N GLY A 116 -6.49 18.62 22.81
CA GLY A 116 -5.34 19.10 22.02
C GLY A 116 -4.48 18.01 21.39
N ARG A 117 -4.42 16.81 21.98
CA ARG A 117 -3.45 15.75 21.63
C ARG A 117 -3.88 14.88 20.45
N GLU A 118 -5.17 14.80 20.16
CA GLU A 118 -5.67 14.07 18.97
C GLU A 118 -5.11 14.67 17.68
N LYS A 119 -5.05 16.01 17.61
CA LYS A 119 -4.46 16.74 16.50
C LYS A 119 -2.98 16.41 16.33
N ASP A 120 -2.21 16.37 17.42
CA ASP A 120 -0.78 16.04 17.37
C ASP A 120 -0.53 14.62 16.85
N VAL A 121 -1.42 13.67 17.16
CA VAL A 121 -1.34 12.29 16.69
C VAL A 121 -1.63 12.21 15.18
N LEU A 122 -2.65 12.93 14.72
CA LEU A 122 -2.97 13.04 13.28
C LEU A 122 -1.85 13.76 12.51
N ASP A 123 -1.35 14.87 13.03
CA ASP A 123 -0.24 15.65 12.44
C ASP A 123 1.07 14.85 12.43
N SER A 124 1.22 13.87 13.33
CA SER A 124 2.34 12.92 13.33
C SER A 124 2.17 11.77 12.34
N GLY A 125 1.08 11.72 11.58
CA GLY A 125 0.86 10.81 10.46
C GLY A 125 -0.13 9.67 10.72
N ALA A 126 -0.93 9.74 11.79
CA ALA A 126 -2.00 8.76 12.00
C ALA A 126 -3.14 8.97 11.00
N ASP A 127 -3.66 7.90 10.42
CA ASP A 127 -4.81 7.96 9.53
C ASP A 127 -6.13 7.99 10.32
N CYS A 128 -6.13 7.47 11.54
CA CYS A 128 -7.27 7.52 12.45
C CYS A 128 -6.81 7.48 13.90
N VAL A 129 -7.50 8.22 14.77
CA VAL A 129 -7.29 8.20 16.21
C VAL A 129 -8.55 7.67 16.89
N LEU A 130 -8.37 6.69 17.77
CA LEU A 130 -9.42 6.11 18.58
C LEU A 130 -9.08 6.32 20.05
N ARG A 131 -10.11 6.60 20.85
CA ARG A 131 -9.96 6.60 22.30
C ARG A 131 -9.66 5.20 22.82
N HIS A 132 -10.38 4.19 22.35
CA HIS A 132 -10.30 2.83 22.89
C HIS A 132 -10.26 1.79 21.76
N ALA A 133 -9.60 0.65 21.98
CA ALA A 133 -9.47 -0.42 20.99
C ALA A 133 -10.81 -0.99 20.52
N ARG A 134 -11.83 -1.02 21.41
CA ARG A 134 -13.21 -1.40 21.05
C ARG A 134 -13.82 -0.53 19.95
N GLY A 135 -13.32 0.68 19.75
CA GLY A 135 -13.71 1.58 18.65
C GLY A 135 -13.28 1.10 17.27
N LEU A 136 -12.44 0.07 17.13
CA LEU A 136 -12.03 -0.45 15.83
C LEU A 136 -13.24 -0.92 14.98
N ARG A 137 -14.25 -1.53 15.63
CA ARG A 137 -15.47 -1.99 14.93
C ARG A 137 -16.23 -0.84 14.26
N SER A 138 -16.27 0.33 14.88
CA SER A 138 -17.00 1.48 14.30
C SER A 138 -16.29 2.08 13.08
N ILE A 139 -15.00 1.79 12.91
CA ILE A 139 -14.20 2.22 11.76
C ILE A 139 -13.87 1.08 10.80
N ARG A 140 -14.56 -0.07 10.87
CA ARG A 140 -14.29 -1.27 10.05
C ARG A 140 -14.10 -0.94 8.56
N TYR A 141 -15.01 -0.15 7.99
CA TYR A 141 -14.99 0.22 6.58
C TYR A 141 -13.79 1.11 6.22
N ARG A 142 -13.33 1.92 7.19
CA ARG A 142 -12.11 2.72 7.03
C ARG A 142 -10.88 1.83 7.11
N ILE A 143 -10.87 0.81 7.98
CA ILE A 143 -9.80 -0.20 8.07
C ILE A 143 -9.72 -0.99 6.75
N GLU A 144 -10.85 -1.45 6.24
CA GLU A 144 -10.95 -2.08 4.91
C GLU A 144 -10.44 -1.12 3.82
N ALA A 145 -10.81 0.15 3.86
CA ALA A 145 -10.31 1.15 2.91
C ALA A 145 -8.79 1.35 3.01
N MET A 146 -8.24 1.50 4.23
CA MET A 146 -6.81 1.71 4.49
C MET A 146 -5.97 0.50 4.06
N THR A 147 -6.49 -0.71 4.26
CA THR A 147 -5.81 -1.96 3.89
C THR A 147 -6.02 -2.33 2.42
N SER A 148 -7.17 -1.97 1.84
CA SER A 148 -7.43 -2.14 0.40
C SER A 148 -6.63 -1.17 -0.47
N VAL A 149 -6.12 -0.06 0.09
CA VAL A 149 -5.13 0.83 -0.56
C VAL A 149 -3.87 0.06 -0.97
N PHE A 150 -3.53 -1.04 -0.29
CA PHE A 150 -2.41 -1.88 -0.70
C PHE A 150 -2.73 -2.88 -1.81
N TYR A 151 -4.00 -3.05 -2.19
CA TYR A 151 -4.39 -4.28 -2.89
C TYR A 151 -5.51 -4.26 -3.91
N SER A 152 -6.05 -3.13 -4.39
CA SER A 152 -6.92 -3.31 -5.58
C SER A 152 -7.03 -2.15 -6.56
N ARG A 153 -6.75 -2.50 -7.81
CA ARG A 153 -7.45 -2.02 -9.03
C ARG A 153 -8.93 -1.68 -8.77
N ASN A 154 -9.65 -2.48 -7.97
CA ASN A 154 -11.08 -2.34 -7.75
C ASN A 154 -11.47 -0.98 -7.15
N ARG A 155 -10.60 -0.34 -6.34
CA ARG A 155 -10.85 1.02 -5.82
C ARG A 155 -10.98 2.03 -6.95
N LEU A 156 -10.05 2.00 -7.91
CA LEU A 156 -10.07 2.90 -9.06
C LEU A 156 -11.20 2.55 -10.03
N GLU A 157 -11.59 1.27 -10.10
CA GLU A 157 -12.72 0.83 -10.92
C GLU A 157 -14.07 1.38 -10.44
N ILE A 158 -14.30 1.43 -9.12
CA ILE A 158 -15.57 1.92 -8.56
C ILE A 158 -15.58 3.42 -8.27
N ALA A 159 -14.41 4.07 -8.21
CA ALA A 159 -14.30 5.49 -7.88
C ALA A 159 -15.01 6.38 -8.92
N ALA A 160 -15.92 7.24 -8.46
CA ALA A 160 -16.76 8.06 -9.34
C ALA A 160 -15.96 9.10 -10.13
N ASP A 161 -14.83 9.57 -9.58
CA ASP A 161 -13.95 10.58 -10.16
C ASP A 161 -12.93 10.01 -11.16
N VAL A 162 -12.86 8.69 -11.31
CA VAL A 162 -11.92 8.03 -12.24
C VAL A 162 -12.56 7.89 -13.62
N PRO A 163 -11.89 8.35 -14.70
CA PRO A 163 -12.43 8.25 -16.06
C PRO A 163 -12.64 6.80 -16.54
N ALA A 164 -13.61 6.61 -17.43
CA ALA A 164 -13.95 5.30 -17.98
C ALA A 164 -12.78 4.60 -18.68
N TYR A 165 -11.94 5.34 -19.42
CA TYR A 165 -10.77 4.78 -20.11
C TYR A 165 -9.76 4.17 -19.12
N VAL A 166 -9.56 4.82 -17.95
CA VAL A 166 -8.70 4.29 -16.88
C VAL A 166 -9.31 3.01 -16.31
N LYS A 167 -10.60 3.05 -15.97
CA LYS A 167 -11.32 1.89 -15.44
C LYS A 167 -11.21 0.70 -16.37
N ASN A 168 -11.45 0.89 -17.67
CA ASN A 168 -11.38 -0.15 -18.69
C ASN A 168 -9.99 -0.80 -18.77
N GLN A 169 -8.90 -0.01 -18.69
CA GLN A 169 -7.55 -0.57 -18.68
C GLN A 169 -7.25 -1.33 -17.39
N LEU A 170 -7.70 -0.82 -16.25
CA LEU A 170 -7.58 -1.52 -14.99
C LEU A 170 -8.36 -2.84 -15.00
N ARG A 171 -9.47 -2.94 -15.76
CA ARG A 171 -10.14 -4.22 -16.01
C ARG A 171 -9.26 -5.24 -16.71
N ARG A 172 -8.32 -4.77 -17.53
CA ARG A 172 -7.31 -5.54 -18.25
C ARG A 172 -5.97 -5.53 -17.50
N TRP A 173 -6.02 -5.79 -16.20
CA TRP A 173 -4.87 -5.73 -15.29
C TRP A 173 -3.64 -6.44 -15.84
N ASP A 174 -3.78 -7.66 -16.34
CA ASP A 174 -2.64 -8.46 -16.79
C ASP A 174 -1.86 -7.76 -17.90
N SER A 175 -2.54 -7.06 -18.82
CA SER A 175 -1.89 -6.27 -19.86
C SER A 175 -1.11 -5.10 -19.29
N VAL A 176 -1.72 -4.33 -18.37
CA VAL A 176 -1.07 -3.18 -17.73
C VAL A 176 0.13 -3.62 -16.91
N ALA A 177 0.00 -4.69 -16.14
CA ALA A 177 1.03 -5.21 -15.26
C ALA A 177 2.19 -5.84 -16.04
N ALA A 178 1.90 -6.60 -17.11
CA ALA A 178 2.91 -7.14 -18.01
C ALA A 178 3.73 -6.02 -18.66
N VAL A 179 3.06 -4.99 -19.16
CA VAL A 179 3.68 -3.85 -19.83
C VAL A 179 4.50 -3.00 -18.85
N ALA A 180 3.99 -2.78 -17.64
CA ALA A 180 4.71 -2.07 -16.59
C ALA A 180 6.02 -2.80 -16.22
N PHE A 181 5.97 -4.12 -16.06
CA PHE A 181 7.14 -4.92 -15.75
C PHE A 181 8.16 -4.94 -16.90
N GLU A 182 7.69 -5.07 -18.15
CA GLU A 182 8.56 -4.97 -19.33
C GLU A 182 9.23 -3.60 -19.44
N SER A 183 8.47 -2.53 -19.20
CA SER A 183 8.98 -1.16 -19.17
C SER A 183 10.02 -0.97 -18.06
N PHE A 184 9.79 -1.58 -16.89
CA PHE A 184 10.76 -1.58 -15.81
C PHE A 184 12.08 -2.26 -16.20
N ARG A 185 12.01 -3.43 -16.83
CA ARG A 185 13.20 -4.16 -17.29
C ARG A 185 14.02 -3.38 -18.32
N ARG A 186 13.36 -2.58 -19.17
CA ARG A 186 14.02 -1.79 -20.21
C ARG A 186 14.56 -0.45 -19.73
N TYR A 187 13.83 0.23 -18.84
CA TYR A 187 14.05 1.65 -18.52
C TYR A 187 14.34 1.92 -17.04
N GLY A 188 14.34 0.89 -16.19
CA GLY A 188 14.41 1.05 -14.74
C GLY A 188 13.06 1.46 -14.14
N ARG A 189 13.05 2.11 -12.97
CA ARG A 189 11.79 2.50 -12.30
C ARG A 189 10.96 3.42 -13.20
N VAL A 190 9.68 3.08 -13.39
CA VAL A 190 8.74 3.79 -14.27
C VAL A 190 7.40 4.02 -13.58
N VAL A 191 6.71 5.09 -14.00
CA VAL A 191 5.29 5.31 -13.72
C VAL A 191 4.52 5.17 -15.03
N MET A 192 3.50 4.31 -15.04
CA MET A 192 2.67 4.07 -16.21
C MET A 192 1.58 5.14 -16.34
N GLY A 193 1.75 6.07 -17.26
CA GLY A 193 0.70 6.99 -17.69
C GLY A 193 -0.40 6.26 -18.44
N ILE A 194 -1.64 6.46 -18.03
CA ILE A 194 -2.85 6.05 -18.74
C ILE A 194 -3.53 7.34 -19.21
N GLU A 195 -3.46 7.62 -20.50
CA GLU A 195 -4.00 8.83 -21.13
C GLU A 195 -5.18 8.47 -22.02
N ALA A 196 -6.16 9.37 -22.16
CA ALA A 196 -7.25 9.16 -23.11
C ALA A 196 -6.71 9.07 -24.54
N ASP A 197 -7.17 8.08 -25.30
CA ASP A 197 -6.85 8.00 -26.72
C ASP A 197 -7.86 8.83 -27.52
N ALA A 198 -7.38 9.86 -28.23
CA ALA A 198 -8.23 10.70 -29.06
C ALA A 198 -8.83 9.93 -30.27
N ALA A 199 -8.19 8.82 -30.68
CA ALA A 199 -8.64 7.99 -31.79
C ALA A 199 -9.61 6.86 -31.37
N ASP A 200 -9.71 6.53 -30.08
CA ASP A 200 -10.58 5.48 -29.55
C ASP A 200 -11.31 5.98 -28.28
N PRO A 201 -12.58 6.42 -28.40
CA PRO A 201 -13.42 6.88 -27.29
C PRO A 201 -13.76 5.74 -26.31
N GLY A 202 -12.81 5.40 -25.43
CA GLY A 202 -12.88 4.27 -24.51
C GLY A 202 -11.56 3.53 -24.38
N GLY A 203 -10.68 3.71 -25.36
CA GLY A 203 -9.28 3.32 -25.37
C GLY A 203 -8.41 4.23 -24.53
N ALA A 204 -7.19 3.76 -24.26
CA ALA A 204 -6.18 4.54 -23.57
C ALA A 204 -4.82 4.35 -24.22
N LYS A 205 -4.06 5.43 -24.24
CA LYS A 205 -2.66 5.44 -24.63
C LYS A 205 -1.79 5.23 -23.40
N PHE A 206 -0.81 4.33 -23.50
CA PHE A 206 0.13 4.05 -22.44
C PHE A 206 1.44 4.82 -22.62
N THR A 207 1.91 5.42 -21.53
CA THR A 207 3.21 6.08 -21.48
C THR A 207 4.04 5.53 -20.33
N ALA A 208 5.25 5.03 -20.58
CA ALA A 208 6.22 4.74 -19.55
C ALA A 208 6.99 6.02 -19.20
N ILE A 209 6.72 6.58 -18.02
CA ILE A 209 7.40 7.77 -17.50
C ILE A 209 8.61 7.30 -16.68
N SER A 210 9.80 7.42 -17.27
CA SER A 210 11.07 7.10 -16.60
C SER A 210 11.63 8.33 -15.87
N ALA A 211 12.42 8.09 -14.82
CA ALA A 211 13.16 9.15 -14.13
C ALA A 211 13.99 9.99 -15.13
N ASN A 212 14.02 11.29 -14.90
CA ASN A 212 14.96 12.16 -15.59
C ASN A 212 16.40 11.83 -15.14
N PRO A 213 17.41 11.83 -16.05
CA PRO A 213 18.83 11.71 -15.67
C PRO A 213 19.28 12.67 -14.56
N PHE A 214 18.63 13.83 -14.43
CA PHE A 214 18.88 14.82 -13.38
C PHE A 214 18.05 14.59 -12.10
N GLY A 215 17.42 13.41 -11.95
CA GLY A 215 16.72 12.99 -10.73
C GLY A 215 15.30 13.52 -10.55
N GLY A 216 14.75 14.20 -11.57
CA GLY A 216 13.40 14.77 -11.56
C GLY A 216 12.30 13.71 -11.70
N TRP A 217 11.26 13.86 -10.89
CA TRP A 217 9.95 13.23 -11.01
C TRP A 217 8.90 14.36 -11.01
N PRO A 218 7.67 14.14 -11.53
CA PRO A 218 6.68 15.20 -11.67
C PRO A 218 6.36 15.93 -10.37
N ASP A 219 6.45 15.24 -9.23
CA ASP A 219 6.22 15.78 -7.90
C ASP A 219 6.90 14.90 -6.81
N ARG A 220 7.02 15.44 -5.58
CA ARG A 220 7.68 14.76 -4.45
C ARG A 220 7.00 13.45 -4.06
N VAL A 221 5.67 13.37 -4.15
CA VAL A 221 4.90 12.18 -3.77
C VAL A 221 5.16 11.07 -4.79
N THR A 222 5.05 11.38 -6.09
CA THR A 222 5.40 10.46 -7.18
C THR A 222 6.85 10.00 -7.09
N ARG A 223 7.80 10.88 -6.73
CA ARG A 223 9.20 10.51 -6.48
C ARG A 223 9.33 9.46 -5.38
N GLN A 224 8.70 9.69 -4.23
CA GLN A 224 8.76 8.75 -3.10
C GLN A 224 8.14 7.41 -3.44
N MET A 225 7.00 7.40 -4.13
CA MET A 225 6.38 6.17 -4.63
C MET A 225 7.30 5.44 -5.61
N ALA A 226 7.85 6.16 -6.59
CA ALA A 226 8.73 5.59 -7.61
C ALA A 226 10.00 4.97 -7.03
N LEU A 227 10.56 5.55 -5.96
CA LEU A 227 11.75 5.01 -5.29
C LEU A 227 11.45 3.80 -4.39
N SER A 228 10.22 3.64 -3.90
CA SER A 228 9.86 2.67 -2.87
C SER A 228 8.98 1.50 -3.33
N TYR A 229 8.42 1.55 -4.54
CA TYR A 229 7.63 0.43 -5.06
C TYR A 229 8.51 -0.77 -5.44
N ASP A 230 7.97 -1.98 -5.30
CA ASP A 230 8.56 -3.23 -5.76
C ASP A 230 8.00 -3.56 -7.16
N PRO A 231 8.79 -3.40 -8.24
CA PRO A 231 8.31 -3.66 -9.59
C PRO A 231 7.95 -5.13 -9.86
N GLU A 232 8.45 -6.09 -9.08
CA GLU A 232 8.05 -7.50 -9.26
C GLU A 232 6.59 -7.73 -8.84
N CYS A 233 6.11 -6.94 -7.90
CA CYS A 233 4.82 -7.09 -7.25
C CYS A 233 3.88 -5.91 -7.47
N GLU A 234 4.34 -4.78 -7.99
CA GLU A 234 3.57 -3.54 -8.01
C GLU A 234 3.78 -2.71 -9.29
N VAL A 235 2.79 -1.88 -9.58
CA VAL A 235 2.74 -0.93 -10.68
C VAL A 235 2.38 0.44 -10.13
N LEU A 236 3.08 1.48 -10.57
CA LEU A 236 2.61 2.85 -10.39
C LEU A 236 1.85 3.28 -11.63
N VAL A 237 0.60 3.71 -11.47
CA VAL A 237 -0.21 4.28 -12.56
C VAL A 237 -0.44 5.76 -12.34
N ARG A 238 -0.42 6.54 -13.42
CA ARG A 238 -0.72 7.97 -13.40
C ARG A 238 -1.80 8.28 -14.41
N PHE A 239 -2.80 9.06 -14.01
CA PHE A 239 -3.90 9.48 -14.89
C PHE A 239 -4.48 10.82 -14.42
N THR A 240 -5.28 11.45 -15.26
CA THR A 240 -6.02 12.67 -14.92
C THR A 240 -7.44 12.30 -14.52
N ASP A 241 -7.88 12.69 -13.32
CA ASP A 241 -9.25 12.47 -12.84
C ASP A 241 -10.28 13.34 -13.60
N LEU A 242 -11.57 13.09 -13.39
CA LEU A 242 -12.64 13.89 -14.03
C LEU A 242 -12.66 15.36 -13.58
N GLY A 243 -11.99 15.69 -12.47
CA GLY A 243 -11.79 17.06 -12.01
C GLY A 243 -10.53 17.72 -12.59
N GLY A 244 -9.82 17.07 -13.51
CA GLY A 244 -8.60 17.60 -14.13
C GLY A 244 -7.34 17.44 -13.27
N ARG A 245 -7.41 16.75 -12.13
CA ARG A 245 -6.27 16.54 -11.24
C ARG A 245 -5.48 15.31 -11.67
N VAL A 246 -4.16 15.48 -11.73
CA VAL A 246 -3.24 14.38 -11.97
C VAL A 246 -3.08 13.57 -10.70
N ARG A 247 -3.35 12.26 -10.78
CA ARG A 247 -3.19 11.30 -9.67
C ARG A 247 -2.13 10.27 -10.03
N THR A 248 -1.32 9.90 -9.05
CA THR A 248 -0.40 8.76 -9.13
C THR A 248 -0.81 7.76 -8.05
N GLU A 249 -1.03 6.51 -8.44
CA GLU A 249 -1.54 5.46 -7.57
C GLU A 249 -0.64 4.22 -7.65
N ARG A 250 -0.45 3.55 -6.52
CA ARG A 250 0.32 2.31 -6.42
C ARG A 250 -0.65 1.13 -6.41
N LEU A 251 -0.49 0.23 -7.37
CA LEU A 251 -1.34 -0.94 -7.57
C LEU A 251 -0.49 -2.20 -7.41
N ARG A 252 -0.96 -3.18 -6.66
CA ARG A 252 -0.17 -4.38 -6.33
C ARG A 252 -0.66 -5.63 -7.05
N THR A 253 -1.96 -5.91 -6.97
CA THR A 253 -2.46 -7.19 -7.44
C THR A 253 -3.74 -7.04 -8.25
N GLY A 254 -3.80 -7.78 -9.35
CA GLY A 254 -5.01 -7.92 -10.16
C GLY A 254 -5.92 -9.01 -9.65
N PRO A 255 -6.93 -9.40 -10.48
CA PRO A 255 -7.73 -10.58 -10.24
C PRO A 255 -6.85 -11.81 -9.95
N GLU A 256 -7.32 -12.69 -9.06
CA GLU A 256 -6.67 -13.98 -8.75
C GLU A 256 -5.22 -13.91 -8.24
N GLY A 257 -4.81 -12.76 -7.70
CA GLY A 257 -3.47 -12.62 -7.13
C GLY A 257 -2.36 -12.44 -8.19
N ASN A 258 -2.70 -12.06 -9.42
CA ASN A 258 -1.72 -11.85 -10.48
C ASN A 258 -0.81 -10.64 -10.19
N THR A 259 0.47 -10.91 -9.93
CA THR A 259 1.54 -9.91 -9.82
C THR A 259 2.08 -9.49 -11.19
N PRO A 260 2.74 -8.33 -11.33
CA PRO A 260 3.36 -7.90 -12.59
C PRO A 260 4.32 -8.91 -13.19
N ARG A 261 5.17 -9.55 -12.38
CA ARG A 261 6.07 -10.60 -12.87
C ARG A 261 5.33 -11.82 -13.42
N LYS A 262 4.22 -12.22 -12.79
CA LYS A 262 3.38 -13.33 -13.28
C LYS A 262 2.64 -12.94 -14.56
N ALA A 263 2.05 -11.75 -14.58
CA ALA A 263 1.37 -11.20 -15.75
C ALA A 263 2.31 -11.06 -16.94
N HIS A 264 3.57 -10.65 -16.73
CA HIS A 264 4.59 -10.58 -17.78
C HIS A 264 4.88 -11.94 -18.42
N LYS A 265 5.04 -12.99 -17.60
CA LYS A 265 5.21 -14.36 -18.12
C LYS A 265 4.02 -14.79 -18.98
N ILE A 266 2.79 -14.51 -18.53
CA ILE A 266 1.57 -14.80 -19.30
C ILE A 266 1.53 -13.96 -20.59
N GLY A 267 1.87 -12.68 -20.52
CA GLY A 267 1.87 -11.76 -21.65
C GLY A 267 2.90 -12.10 -22.72
N LEU A 268 4.03 -12.71 -22.36
CA LEU A 268 4.99 -13.28 -23.31
C LEU A 268 4.45 -14.51 -24.04
N LEU A 269 3.61 -15.31 -23.36
CA LEU A 269 2.99 -16.50 -23.96
C LEU A 269 1.82 -16.15 -24.89
N ASN A 270 1.11 -15.06 -24.59
CA ASN A 270 -0.12 -14.67 -25.29
C ASN A 270 0.06 -13.51 -26.27
N ASP A 271 1.29 -13.13 -26.62
CA ASP A 271 1.63 -12.01 -27.51
C ASP A 271 1.07 -10.62 -27.10
N THR A 272 0.51 -10.49 -25.89
CA THR A 272 -0.08 -9.26 -25.35
C THR A 272 0.89 -8.08 -25.40
N LEU A 273 2.18 -8.32 -25.18
CA LEU A 273 3.22 -7.29 -25.19
C LEU A 273 3.46 -6.68 -26.58
N ARG A 274 3.12 -7.38 -27.66
CA ARG A 274 3.23 -6.85 -29.04
C ARG A 274 2.05 -5.96 -29.42
N ALA A 275 0.89 -6.21 -28.82
CA ALA A 275 -0.35 -5.49 -29.13
C ALA A 275 -0.42 -4.12 -28.43
N VAL A 276 0.19 -3.98 -27.24
CA VAL A 276 0.12 -2.72 -26.48
C VAL A 276 1.25 -1.77 -26.89
N ARG A 277 0.89 -0.65 -27.51
CA ARG A 277 1.84 0.43 -27.82
C ARG A 277 2.10 1.26 -26.58
N VAL A 278 3.39 1.44 -26.25
CA VAL A 278 3.85 2.21 -25.09
C VAL A 278 4.86 3.23 -25.55
N GLU A 279 4.54 4.50 -25.34
CA GLU A 279 5.52 5.56 -25.54
C GLU A 279 6.41 5.71 -24.32
N ARG A 280 7.68 6.07 -24.53
CA ARG A 280 8.54 6.50 -23.44
C ARG A 280 8.49 8.01 -23.31
N ARG A 281 8.29 8.51 -22.09
CA ARG A 281 8.53 9.93 -21.75
C ARG A 281 9.48 10.03 -20.57
N MET A 282 10.31 11.08 -20.57
CA MET A 282 11.08 11.41 -19.38
C MET A 282 10.24 12.27 -18.46
N ALA A 283 10.38 12.07 -17.15
CA ALA A 283 9.75 12.94 -16.18
C ALA A 283 10.25 14.40 -16.36
N PRO A 284 9.36 15.40 -16.28
CA PRO A 284 9.77 16.79 -16.25
C PRO A 284 10.65 17.04 -15.02
N VAL A 285 11.57 18.00 -15.13
CA VAL A 285 12.29 18.50 -13.95
C VAL A 285 11.28 19.32 -13.14
N GLY A 286 11.02 18.89 -11.91
CA GLY A 286 10.15 19.57 -10.95
C GLY A 286 10.95 20.37 -9.95
#